data_AF-A0A7S3XGF0-F1
#
_entry.id   AF-A0A7S3XGF0-F1
#
_cell.length_a   1.000
_cell.length_b   1.000
_cell.length_c   1.000
_cell.angle_alpha   90.00
_cell.angle_beta   90.00
_cell.angle_gamma   90.00
#
_symmetry.space_group_name_H-M   'P 1'
#
loop_
_entity.id
_entity.type
_entity.pdbx_description
1 polymer ?
#
loop_
_entity_poly.entity_id
_entity_poly.type
_entity_poly.pdbx_seq_one_letter_code
_entity_poly.pdbx_strand_id
1 'polypeptide(L)'
;QSSALKSEAKVVNGRLESHLAELSKVNAAFSSSDSSTVGQARLELLDSRIAVVADLRPTIEAQLSELTSLCAQLGRAATTASQRAQVTRYNAMREDLQREYKRTSENIDYHYQHARLVGKPRTSARELNSDEENLLRESKNVASSISMIDEVIGFDCLSTTRRRTALSCFLLVVLGVRADEHFPRCTV
;
A
#
# COMPACT_ATOMS: atom_id res chain seq x y z
N GLN A 1 -34.31 -4.58 -4.07
CA GLN A 1 -33.27 -4.17 -3.09
C GLN A 1 -31.86 -4.21 -3.70
N SER A 2 -31.41 -5.29 -4.35
CA SER A 2 -30.08 -5.35 -4.97
C SER A 2 -29.80 -4.26 -6.02
N SER A 3 -30.80 -3.80 -6.78
CA SER A 3 -30.65 -2.70 -7.75
C SER A 3 -30.39 -1.34 -7.10
N ALA A 4 -31.07 -1.02 -6.00
CA ALA A 4 -30.93 0.23 -5.26
C ALA A 4 -29.54 0.33 -4.60
N LEU A 5 -29.08 -0.75 -3.96
CA LEU A 5 -27.74 -0.82 -3.35
C LEU A 5 -26.62 -0.63 -4.38
N LYS A 6 -26.81 -1.11 -5.62
CA LYS A 6 -25.85 -0.92 -6.71
C LYS A 6 -25.80 0.51 -7.20
N SER A 7 -26.94 1.18 -7.33
CA SER A 7 -26.97 2.60 -7.71
C SER A 7 -26.34 3.48 -6.64
N GLU A 8 -26.61 3.20 -5.37
CA GLU A 8 -26.03 3.92 -4.24
C GLU A 8 -24.51 3.73 -4.18
N ALA A 9 -24.02 2.49 -4.30
CA ALA A 9 -22.58 2.21 -4.37
C ALA A 9 -21.89 2.94 -5.53
N LYS A 10 -22.54 3.06 -6.70
CA LYS A 10 -22.00 3.85 -7.83
C LYS A 10 -21.93 5.34 -7.53
N VAL A 11 -22.93 5.91 -6.87
CA VAL A 11 -22.95 7.34 -6.50
C VAL A 11 -21.86 7.64 -5.48
N VAL A 12 -21.73 6.82 -4.44
CA VAL A 12 -20.66 6.96 -3.43
C VAL A 12 -19.29 6.81 -4.08
N ASN A 13 -19.12 5.82 -4.98
CA ASN A 13 -17.88 5.62 -5.71
C ASN A 13 -17.50 6.84 -6.58
N GLY A 14 -18.45 7.40 -7.34
CA GLY A 14 -18.18 8.59 -8.16
C GLY A 14 -17.83 9.84 -7.35
N ARG A 15 -18.44 10.01 -6.17
CA ARG A 15 -18.06 11.08 -5.23
C ARG A 15 -16.65 10.88 -4.69
N LEU A 16 -16.33 9.65 -4.28
CA LEU A 16 -15.03 9.28 -3.75
C LEU A 16 -13.91 9.48 -4.79
N GLU A 17 -14.12 9.06 -6.03
CA GLU A 17 -13.21 9.30 -7.16
C GLU A 17 -12.98 10.81 -7.38
N SER A 18 -14.04 11.63 -7.30
CA SER A 18 -13.93 13.08 -7.43
C SER A 18 -13.07 13.69 -6.31
N HIS A 19 -13.29 13.30 -5.05
CA HIS A 19 -12.51 13.82 -3.92
C HIS A 19 -11.06 13.33 -3.95
N LEU A 20 -10.80 12.09 -4.39
CA LEU A 20 -9.43 11.60 -4.58
C LEU A 20 -8.71 12.33 -5.72
N ALA A 21 -9.41 12.65 -6.81
CA ALA A 21 -8.86 13.48 -7.86
C ALA A 21 -8.53 14.90 -7.36
N GLU A 22 -9.35 15.47 -6.48
CA GLU A 22 -9.07 16.76 -5.83
C GLU A 22 -7.86 16.68 -4.89
N LEU A 23 -7.79 15.64 -4.05
CA LEU A 23 -6.65 15.37 -3.18
C LEU A 23 -5.35 15.19 -3.98
N SER A 24 -5.43 14.50 -5.12
CA SER A 24 -4.31 14.30 -6.05
C SER A 24 -3.86 15.61 -6.70
N LYS A 25 -4.79 16.51 -7.07
CA LYS A 25 -4.45 17.86 -7.54
C LYS A 25 -3.72 18.67 -6.47
N VAL A 26 -4.20 18.61 -5.22
CA VAL A 26 -3.54 19.27 -4.10
C VAL A 26 -2.14 18.69 -3.88
N ASN A 27 -1.98 17.37 -3.93
CA ASN A 27 -0.67 16.71 -3.86
C ASN A 27 0.27 17.15 -4.99
N ALA A 28 -0.21 17.19 -6.24
CA ALA A 28 0.58 17.69 -7.38
C ALA A 28 0.95 19.18 -7.21
N ALA A 29 0.10 19.97 -6.54
CA ALA A 29 0.42 21.34 -6.19
C ALA A 29 1.55 21.41 -5.15
N PHE A 30 1.60 20.50 -4.16
CA PHE A 30 2.73 20.40 -3.22
C PHE A 30 4.04 20.11 -3.94
N SER A 31 4.04 19.20 -4.91
CA SER A 31 5.25 18.86 -5.69
C SER A 31 5.66 19.95 -6.69
N SER A 32 4.71 20.72 -7.23
CA SER A 32 4.99 21.78 -8.21
C SER A 32 5.33 23.14 -7.59
N SER A 33 5.12 23.32 -6.28
CA SER A 33 5.49 24.55 -5.56
C SER A 33 6.99 24.72 -5.30
N ASP A 34 7.83 23.91 -5.96
CA ASP A 34 9.27 24.09 -5.93
C ASP A 34 9.70 25.20 -6.90
N SER A 35 10.08 26.36 -6.32
CA SER A 35 11.30 27.11 -6.66
C SER A 35 11.13 28.64 -6.61
N SER A 36 9.95 29.20 -6.91
CA SER A 36 9.81 30.66 -7.12
C SER A 36 9.30 31.47 -5.91
N THR A 37 8.71 30.83 -4.90
CA THR A 37 8.22 31.49 -3.68
C THR A 37 9.09 31.09 -2.48
N VAL A 38 9.85 32.05 -1.96
CA VAL A 38 10.77 31.85 -0.83
C VAL A 38 10.16 32.47 0.43
N GLY A 39 10.22 31.76 1.55
CA GLY A 39 9.86 32.29 2.88
C GLY A 39 8.37 32.22 3.22
N GLN A 40 7.86 33.27 3.86
CA GLN A 40 6.52 33.32 4.50
C GLN A 40 5.36 33.00 3.54
N ALA A 41 5.42 33.50 2.30
CA ALA A 41 4.38 33.28 1.29
C ALA A 41 4.26 31.79 0.88
N ARG A 42 5.35 31.03 0.93
CA ARG A 42 5.31 29.57 0.70
C ARG A 42 4.61 28.86 1.85
N LEU A 43 4.85 29.28 3.10
CA LEU A 43 4.19 28.70 4.28
C LEU A 43 2.68 28.97 4.27
N GLU A 44 2.26 30.20 3.99
CA GLU A 44 0.83 30.56 3.89
C GLU A 44 0.11 29.76 2.80
N LEU A 45 0.76 29.56 1.65
CA LEU A 45 0.25 28.71 0.57
C LEU A 45 0.11 27.24 1.02
N LEU A 46 1.10 26.71 1.73
CA LEU A 46 1.05 25.34 2.24
C LEU A 46 -0.03 25.17 3.31
N ASP A 47 -0.18 26.13 4.22
CA ASP A 47 -1.22 26.11 5.25
C ASP A 47 -2.62 26.15 4.62
N SER A 48 -2.83 26.97 3.58
CA SER A 48 -4.10 26.99 2.83
C SER A 48 -4.42 25.65 2.18
N ARG A 49 -3.41 24.93 1.67
CA ARG A 49 -3.58 23.62 1.05
C ARG A 49 -3.84 22.52 2.08
N ILE A 50 -3.25 22.64 3.26
CA ILE A 50 -3.49 21.71 4.37
C ILE A 50 -4.91 21.86 4.89
N ALA A 51 -5.44 23.09 4.96
CA ALA A 51 -6.84 23.30 5.31
C ALA A 51 -7.76 22.52 4.37
N VAL A 52 -7.53 22.60 3.05
CA VAL A 52 -8.28 21.82 2.05
C VAL A 52 -8.13 20.31 2.28
N VAL A 53 -6.93 19.83 2.59
CA VAL A 53 -6.70 18.40 2.89
C VAL A 53 -7.41 17.98 4.18
N ALA A 54 -7.40 18.82 5.21
CA ALA A 54 -8.06 18.57 6.49
C ALA A 54 -9.59 18.46 6.33
N ASP A 55 -10.18 19.22 5.39
CA ASP A 55 -11.61 19.14 5.07
C ASP A 55 -11.95 17.88 4.23
N LEU A 56 -11.06 17.51 3.31
CA LEU A 56 -11.28 16.36 2.42
C LEU A 56 -11.09 15.01 3.13
N ARG A 57 -10.13 14.88 4.05
CA ARG A 57 -9.84 13.64 4.79
C ARG A 57 -11.07 13.01 5.47
N PRO A 58 -11.80 13.69 6.36
CA PRO A 58 -12.95 13.10 7.04
C PRO A 58 -14.07 12.74 6.05
N THR A 59 -14.23 13.51 4.98
CA THR A 59 -15.21 13.23 3.93
C THR A 59 -14.88 11.95 3.17
N ILE A 60 -13.62 11.77 2.77
CA ILE A 60 -13.13 10.56 2.09
C ILE A 60 -13.24 9.34 3.00
N GLU A 61 -12.87 9.47 4.28
CA GLU A 61 -12.97 8.39 5.27
C GLU A 61 -14.41 7.96 5.52
N ALA A 62 -15.34 8.92 5.63
CA ALA A 62 -16.77 8.63 5.75
C ALA A 62 -17.29 7.88 4.52
N GLN A 63 -16.93 8.30 3.31
CA GLN A 63 -17.35 7.65 2.06
C GLN A 63 -16.74 6.26 1.88
N LEU A 64 -15.48 6.05 2.29
CA LEU A 64 -14.84 4.72 2.29
C LEU A 64 -15.54 3.77 3.28
N SER A 65 -15.94 4.27 4.44
CA SER A 65 -16.73 3.52 5.42
C SER A 65 -18.11 3.16 4.87
N GLU A 66 -18.80 4.13 4.25
CA GLU A 66 -20.09 3.92 3.58
C GLU A 66 -19.99 2.88 2.47
N LEU A 67 -18.99 2.99 1.58
CA LEU A 67 -18.74 2.03 0.51
C LEU A 67 -18.44 0.62 1.05
N THR A 68 -17.73 0.52 2.18
CA THR A 68 -17.49 -0.75 2.88
C THR A 68 -18.80 -1.37 3.37
N SER A 69 -19.68 -0.58 3.99
CA SER A 69 -21.01 -1.03 4.41
C SER A 69 -21.87 -1.49 3.22
N LEU A 70 -21.87 -0.73 2.13
CA LEU A 70 -22.61 -1.06 0.90
C LEU A 70 -22.09 -2.35 0.26
N CYS A 71 -20.77 -2.55 0.19
CA CYS A 71 -20.18 -3.79 -0.31
C CYS A 71 -20.57 -5.00 0.56
N ALA A 72 -20.59 -4.85 1.89
CA ALA A 72 -21.03 -5.89 2.80
C ALA A 72 -22.53 -6.22 2.64
N GLN A 73 -23.38 -5.21 2.42
CA GLN A 73 -24.80 -5.40 2.13
C GLN A 73 -25.02 -6.07 0.77
N LEU A 74 -24.28 -5.67 -0.26
CA LEU A 74 -24.32 -6.30 -1.58
C LEU A 74 -23.85 -7.76 -1.51
N GLY A 75 -22.82 -8.06 -0.72
CA GLY A 75 -22.35 -9.42 -0.47
C GLY A 75 -23.44 -10.31 0.15
N ARG A 76 -24.18 -9.80 1.14
CA ARG A 76 -25.31 -10.51 1.76
C ARG A 76 -26.47 -10.71 0.79
N ALA A 77 -26.71 -9.75 -0.11
CA ALA A 77 -27.80 -9.82 -1.09
C ALA A 77 -27.44 -10.63 -2.35
N ALA A 78 -26.19 -11.06 -2.53
CA ALA A 78 -25.72 -11.76 -3.72
C ALA A 78 -26.02 -13.26 -3.65
N THR A 79 -27.08 -13.70 -4.32
CA THR A 79 -27.48 -15.11 -4.36
C THR A 79 -26.88 -15.86 -5.54
N THR A 80 -26.68 -15.19 -6.68
CA THR A 80 -26.17 -15.81 -7.92
C THR A 80 -24.66 -15.66 -8.10
N ALA A 81 -24.05 -16.54 -8.90
CA ALA A 81 -22.62 -16.47 -9.22
C ALA A 81 -22.24 -15.13 -9.89
N SER A 82 -23.09 -14.61 -10.78
CA SER A 82 -22.88 -13.31 -11.43
C SER A 82 -22.92 -12.14 -10.45
N GLN A 83 -23.82 -12.18 -9.47
CA GLN A 83 -23.89 -11.16 -8.42
C GLN A 83 -22.66 -11.21 -7.50
N ARG A 84 -22.19 -12.40 -7.13
CA ARG A 84 -20.96 -12.56 -6.34
C ARG A 84 -19.74 -12.03 -7.07
N ALA A 85 -19.58 -12.36 -8.36
CA ALA A 85 -18.51 -11.80 -9.18
C ALA A 85 -18.55 -10.27 -9.24
N GLN A 86 -19.75 -9.68 -9.28
CA GLN A 86 -19.91 -8.22 -9.23
C GLN A 86 -19.50 -7.64 -7.88
N VAL A 87 -19.86 -8.29 -6.77
CA VAL A 87 -19.41 -7.89 -5.41
C VAL A 87 -17.88 -7.95 -5.30
N THR A 88 -17.24 -9.00 -5.84
CA THR A 88 -15.78 -9.10 -5.87
C THR A 88 -15.14 -7.91 -6.58
N ARG A 89 -15.71 -7.46 -7.72
CA ARG A 89 -15.21 -6.27 -8.43
C ARG A 89 -15.36 -4.99 -7.62
N TYR A 90 -16.50 -4.81 -6.94
CA TYR A 90 -16.70 -3.65 -6.05
C TYR A 90 -15.72 -3.67 -4.86
N ASN A 91 -15.45 -4.83 -4.28
CA ASN A 91 -14.45 -4.95 -3.21
C ASN A 91 -13.04 -4.62 -3.70
N ALA A 92 -12.64 -5.11 -4.87
CA ALA A 92 -11.35 -4.77 -5.47
C ALA A 92 -11.21 -3.25 -5.73
N MET A 93 -12.24 -2.63 -6.30
CA MET A 93 -12.29 -1.18 -6.53
C MET A 93 -12.19 -0.40 -5.21
N ARG A 94 -12.92 -0.81 -4.17
CA ARG A 94 -12.84 -0.21 -2.84
C ARG A 94 -11.42 -0.29 -2.26
N GLU A 95 -10.76 -1.43 -2.41
CA GLU A 95 -9.37 -1.62 -1.96
C GLU A 95 -8.38 -0.76 -2.74
N ASP A 96 -8.59 -0.60 -4.05
CA ASP A 96 -7.79 0.31 -4.89
C ASP A 96 -7.90 1.76 -4.41
N LEU A 97 -9.13 2.25 -4.22
CA LEU A 97 -9.38 3.61 -3.74
C LEU A 97 -8.80 3.83 -2.34
N GLN A 98 -8.92 2.84 -1.46
CA GLN A 98 -8.33 2.89 -0.12
C GLN A 98 -6.78 2.96 -0.17
N ARG A 99 -6.14 2.20 -1.07
CA ARG A 99 -4.69 2.25 -1.27
C ARG A 99 -4.24 3.59 -1.84
N GLU A 100 -4.99 4.12 -2.79
CA GLU A 100 -4.71 5.43 -3.40
C GLU A 100 -4.84 6.57 -2.37
N TYR A 101 -5.90 6.56 -1.56
CA TYR A 101 -6.07 7.50 -0.45
C TYR A 101 -4.87 7.47 0.50
N LYS A 102 -4.48 6.27 0.95
CA LYS A 102 -3.35 6.09 1.88
C LYS A 102 -2.05 6.63 1.28
N ARG A 103 -1.73 6.24 0.05
CA ARG A 103 -0.52 6.71 -0.64
C ARG A 103 -0.51 8.24 -0.76
N THR A 104 -1.63 8.84 -1.15
CA THR A 104 -1.70 10.29 -1.39
C THR A 104 -1.66 11.10 -0.10
N SER A 105 -2.35 10.63 0.95
CA SER A 105 -2.31 11.27 2.28
C SER A 105 -0.92 11.22 2.92
N GLU A 106 -0.23 10.08 2.85
CA GLU A 106 1.16 9.95 3.32
C GLU A 106 2.12 10.86 2.55
N ASN A 107 1.93 11.01 1.24
CA ASN A 107 2.76 11.88 0.41
C ASN A 107 2.55 13.37 0.74
N ILE A 108 1.31 13.78 0.98
CA ILE A 108 0.99 15.14 1.43
C ILE A 108 1.63 15.42 2.79
N ASP A 109 1.53 14.48 3.74
CA ASP A 109 2.14 14.63 5.06
C ASP A 109 3.66 14.75 4.97
N TYR A 110 4.29 13.96 4.10
CA TYR A 110 5.71 14.06 3.80
C TYR A 110 6.08 15.46 3.26
N HIS A 111 5.37 15.94 2.24
CA HIS A 111 5.63 17.25 1.65
C HIS A 111 5.44 18.40 2.66
N TYR A 112 4.43 18.31 3.53
CA TYR A 112 4.21 19.30 4.56
C TYR A 112 5.35 19.32 5.60
N GLN A 113 5.71 18.14 6.12
CA GLN A 113 6.80 18.01 7.09
C GLN A 113 8.11 18.52 6.50
N HIS A 114 8.42 18.12 5.26
CA HIS A 114 9.61 18.57 4.56
C HIS A 114 9.62 20.09 4.38
N ALA A 115 8.52 20.69 3.93
CA ALA A 115 8.46 22.14 3.75
C ALA A 115 8.58 22.92 5.08
N ARG A 116 8.03 22.39 6.17
CA ARG A 116 8.16 22.98 7.51
C ARG A 116 9.59 22.92 8.05
N LEU A 117 10.32 21.85 7.73
CA LEU A 117 11.73 21.67 8.15
C LEU A 117 12.69 22.50 7.29
N VAL A 118 12.49 22.55 5.97
CA VAL A 118 13.36 23.27 5.01
C VAL A 118 13.07 24.78 4.95
N GLY A 119 11.86 25.22 5.33
CA GLY A 119 11.48 26.63 5.34
C GLY A 119 12.17 27.50 6.41
N LYS A 120 12.98 26.92 7.30
CA LYS A 120 13.83 27.67 8.23
C LYS A 120 15.20 27.89 7.57
N PRO A 121 15.57 29.14 7.19
CA PRO A 121 16.92 29.39 6.71
C PRO A 121 17.92 29.02 7.81
N ARG A 122 18.74 27.98 7.57
CA ARG A 122 19.87 27.61 8.42
C ARG A 122 20.90 28.73 8.32
N THR A 123 20.82 29.70 9.23
CA THR A 123 21.90 30.64 9.50
C THR A 123 23.04 29.92 10.23
N SER A 124 23.72 28.98 9.56
CA SER A 124 24.92 28.37 10.13
C SER A 124 25.83 27.81 9.04
N ALA A 125 26.83 28.62 8.66
CA ALA A 125 27.98 28.18 7.86
C ALA A 125 28.87 27.14 8.60
N ARG A 126 28.49 26.69 9.81
CA ARG A 126 29.23 25.75 10.65
C ARG A 126 28.72 24.30 10.56
N GLU A 127 27.57 24.05 9.94
CA GLU A 127 26.90 22.73 9.95
C GLU A 127 27.23 21.83 8.74
N LEU A 128 27.87 22.35 7.69
CA LEU A 128 28.17 21.57 6.47
C LEU A 128 29.06 20.34 6.74
N ASN A 129 30.01 20.44 7.69
CA ASN A 129 30.86 19.32 8.07
C ASN A 129 30.10 18.25 8.89
N SER A 130 29.05 18.64 9.62
CA SER A 130 28.23 17.72 10.42
C SER A 130 27.22 16.96 9.56
N ASP A 131 26.71 17.57 8.49
CA ASP A 131 25.77 16.92 7.58
C ASP A 131 26.48 15.84 6.74
N GLU A 132 27.73 16.06 6.32
CA GLU A 132 28.55 15.05 5.62
C GLU A 132 28.88 13.84 6.51
N GLU A 133 29.28 14.06 7.77
CA GLU A 133 29.49 12.98 8.73
C GLU A 133 28.21 12.21 9.05
N ASN A 134 27.06 12.90 9.13
CA ASN A 134 25.76 12.26 9.34
C ASN A 134 25.33 11.43 8.13
N LEU A 135 25.54 11.91 6.90
CA LEU A 135 25.25 11.17 5.67
C LEU A 135 26.14 9.93 5.53
N LEU A 136 27.43 10.02 5.88
CA LEU A 136 28.33 8.86 5.90
C LEU A 136 27.91 7.83 6.94
N ARG A 137 27.44 8.27 8.11
CA ARG A 137 26.93 7.39 9.16
C ARG A 137 25.62 6.72 8.74
N GLU A 138 24.71 7.46 8.12
CA GLU A 138 23.44 6.93 7.62
C GLU A 138 23.66 5.94 6.48
N SER A 139 24.56 6.25 5.53
CA SER A 139 24.99 5.35 4.47
C SER A 139 25.51 4.01 5.02
N LYS A 140 26.33 4.06 6.08
CA LYS A 140 26.82 2.86 6.76
C LYS A 140 25.70 2.05 7.44
N ASN A 141 24.72 2.72 8.04
CA ASN A 141 23.57 2.07 8.67
C ASN A 141 22.64 1.41 7.62
N VAL A 142 22.42 2.07 6.49
CA VAL A 142 21.66 1.52 5.36
C VAL A 142 22.37 0.31 4.77
N ALA A 143 23.68 0.38 4.54
CA ALA A 143 24.48 -0.76 4.07
C ALA A 143 24.42 -1.95 5.03
N SER A 144 24.48 -1.70 6.34
CA SER A 144 24.31 -2.74 7.36
C SER A 144 22.91 -3.36 7.34
N SER A 145 21.87 -2.55 7.13
CA SER A 145 20.49 -3.03 7.05
C SER A 145 20.25 -3.87 5.80
N ILE A 146 20.83 -3.49 4.67
CA ILE A 146 20.81 -4.27 3.42
C ILE A 146 21.52 -5.62 3.64
N SER A 147 22.68 -5.63 4.28
CA SER A 147 23.39 -6.87 4.62
C SER A 147 22.55 -7.81 5.49
N MET A 148 21.83 -7.29 6.49
CA MET A 148 20.92 -8.11 7.30
C MET A 148 19.72 -8.64 6.49
N ILE A 149 19.18 -7.84 5.56
CA ILE A 149 18.11 -8.29 4.66
C ILE A 149 18.61 -9.41 3.75
N ASP A 150 19.82 -9.28 3.19
CA ASP A 150 20.43 -10.33 2.36
C ASP A 150 20.68 -11.62 3.15
N GLU A 151 21.06 -11.52 4.43
CA GLU A 151 21.17 -12.66 5.33
C GLU A 151 19.82 -13.34 5.59
N VAL A 152 18.75 -12.57 5.83
CA VAL A 152 17.39 -13.12 6.03
C VAL A 152 16.86 -13.77 4.76
N ILE A 153 17.04 -13.13 3.59
CA ILE A 153 16.64 -13.68 2.30
C ILE A 153 17.46 -14.94 1.99
N GLY A 154 18.76 -14.94 2.27
CA GLY A 154 19.63 -16.10 2.15
C GLY A 154 19.19 -17.26 3.05
N PHE A 155 18.76 -16.95 4.28
CA PHE A 155 18.25 -17.93 5.24
C PHE A 155 16.92 -18.54 4.80
N ASP A 156 16.02 -17.74 4.22
CA ASP A 156 14.74 -18.20 3.67
C ASP A 156 14.91 -19.01 2.36
N CYS A 157 15.92 -18.71 1.56
CA CYS A 157 16.25 -19.46 0.35
C CYS A 157 16.86 -20.84 0.69
N LEU A 158 17.67 -20.93 1.76
CA LEU A 158 18.22 -22.18 2.27
C LEU A 158 17.16 -23.05 2.98
N SER A 159 16.22 -22.43 3.71
CA SER A 159 15.16 -23.14 4.44
C SER A 159 14.08 -23.70 3.50
N THR A 160 13.72 -22.98 2.43
CA THR A 160 12.80 -23.48 1.38
C THR A 160 13.43 -24.58 0.52
N THR A 161 14.74 -24.52 0.26
CA THR A 161 15.46 -25.60 -0.45
C THR A 161 15.52 -26.89 0.37
N ARG A 162 15.73 -26.81 1.69
CA ARG A 162 15.64 -27.97 2.61
C ARG A 162 14.24 -28.58 2.68
N ARG A 163 13.18 -27.77 2.62
CA ARG A 163 11.80 -28.28 2.58
C ARG A 163 11.47 -28.97 1.26
N ARG A 164 12.00 -28.48 0.13
CA ARG A 164 11.80 -29.10 -1.19
C ARG A 164 12.54 -30.44 -1.32
N THR A 165 13.77 -30.58 -0.81
CA THR A 165 14.46 -31.86 -0.79
C THR A 165 13.81 -32.85 0.19
N ALA A 166 13.38 -32.40 1.38
CA ALA A 166 12.68 -33.26 2.32
C ALA A 166 11.33 -33.79 1.77
N LEU A 167 10.55 -32.94 1.08
CA LEU A 167 9.30 -33.34 0.42
C LEU A 167 9.56 -34.26 -0.78
N SER A 168 10.62 -34.03 -1.56
CA SER A 168 11.03 -34.92 -2.66
C SER A 168 11.41 -36.32 -2.16
N CYS A 169 12.15 -36.42 -1.05
CA CYS A 169 12.50 -37.71 -0.44
C CYS A 169 11.26 -38.41 0.13
N PHE A 170 10.34 -37.68 0.76
CA PHE A 170 9.09 -38.27 1.27
C PHE A 170 8.17 -38.76 0.14
N LEU A 171 8.07 -38.03 -0.99
CA LEU A 171 7.26 -38.48 -2.13
C LEU A 171 7.83 -39.73 -2.78
N LEU A 172 9.17 -39.85 -2.89
CA LEU A 172 9.82 -41.04 -3.43
C LEU A 172 9.65 -42.27 -2.52
N VAL A 173 9.70 -42.10 -1.20
CA VAL A 173 9.45 -43.21 -0.25
C VAL A 173 7.97 -43.64 -0.30
N VAL A 174 7.02 -42.71 -0.34
CA VAL A 174 5.59 -43.04 -0.39
C VAL A 174 5.18 -43.66 -1.73
N LEU A 175 5.78 -43.23 -2.84
CA LEU A 175 5.54 -43.85 -4.16
C LEU A 175 6.29 -45.18 -4.34
N GLY A 176 7.46 -45.35 -3.72
CA GLY A 176 8.21 -46.61 -3.71
C GLY A 176 7.53 -47.71 -2.89
N VAL A 177 6.96 -47.37 -1.73
CA VAL A 177 6.23 -48.34 -0.87
C VAL A 177 4.91 -48.78 -1.51
N ARG A 178 4.33 -48.00 -2.42
CA ARG A 178 3.07 -48.37 -3.09
C ARG A 178 3.26 -49.25 -4.35
N ALA A 179 4.49 -49.48 -4.79
CA ALA A 179 4.79 -50.33 -5.94
C ALA A 179 5.05 -51.80 -5.56
N ASP A 180 5.10 -52.14 -4.26
CA ASP A 180 5.52 -53.47 -3.77
C ASP A 180 4.36 -54.38 -3.31
N GLU A 181 3.09 -54.01 -3.59
CA GLU A 181 1.92 -54.84 -3.25
C GLU A 181 1.19 -55.48 -4.44
N HIS A 182 1.74 -55.42 -5.66
CA HIS A 182 1.19 -56.10 -6.83
C HIS A 182 2.21 -56.99 -7.54
N PHE A 183 2.67 -58.02 -6.83
CA PHE A 183 3.17 -59.24 -7.45
C PHE A 183 2.06 -60.31 -7.47
N PRO A 184 1.42 -60.62 -8.61
CA PRO A 184 0.63 -61.82 -8.73
C PRO A 184 1.57 -63.04 -8.75
N ARG A 185 1.37 -63.95 -7.80
CA ARG A 185 1.92 -65.30 -7.83
C ARG A 185 1.43 -66.00 -9.11
N CYS A 186 2.31 -66.18 -10.09
CA CYS A 186 2.11 -67.21 -11.11
C CYS A 186 2.56 -68.56 -10.54
N THR A 187 1.57 -69.41 -10.29
CA THR A 187 1.70 -70.85 -10.09
C THR A 187 1.79 -71.58 -11.43
N VAL A 188 2.45 -72.74 -11.39
CA VAL A 188 2.70 -73.78 -12.42
C VAL A 188 3.96 -73.58 -13.24
#